data_AF-A0A160FEK6-F1
#
_entry.id   AF-A0A160FEK6-F1
#
_cell.length_a   1.000
_cell.length_b   1.000
_cell.length_c   1.000
_cell.angle_alpha   90.00
_cell.angle_beta   90.00
_cell.angle_gamma   90.00
#
_symmetry.space_group_name_H-M   'P 1'
#
loop_
_entity.id
_entity.type
_entity.pdbx_description
1 polymer ?
#
loop_
_entity_poly.entity_id
_entity_poly.type
_entity_poly.pdbx_seq_one_letter_code
_entity_poly.pdbx_strand_id
1 'polypeptide(L)'
;MRKYAVAVFLLFAMFLVGGKTADAHVIDLTNKAQIQSYEDFYPLIARYKGASGVTIESYSSKWRTTAQLKALEAELLANKHGPELSLLGKVMIFPDYPAGANVLGQYLAEYQISGTKLSLSPNRVIQLYGGNEFTTVEQLATTLSHEYGHHFTYYYLINKEQLQPNAWLRSKYAAARELFRYPSVHVDDDGAYEWLLPEILAEDYVQLFGSSLALKGHMQMNPALPTPFELSGVENYWHQQLGNDYTVQAPLSLLLTGYAADTLDPSYHHLRLYLYSPKTSAYINAQDGKGRYASVYLDTLSSGVTEKWYDPQKLSDDVSWLFEKNWNDSVLFRAVQHAQKGFNRGSTTLKINYSSIDSAVRTRPLFPDLEDEELKQAVQRLYERSIVTGYPDGTFRPNEKLLRRHAARMIVKELGLKLPEGYQLKATDMKPGDAGYEDMAIAEAYGLLGQDGRLRPNEYLTRAQMAAVLVRAYENLYQKPAVNHSFADVAPSFWAYQEINTLADNQITVANPFRPNEYVTRGQMALFLKRTIDKRPAP
;
A
#
# COMPACT_ATOMS: atom_id res chain seq x y z
N MET A 1 -2.58 39.42 -12.24
CA MET A 1 -3.07 39.76 -10.89
C MET A 1 -2.63 38.66 -9.93
N ARG A 2 -1.98 39.00 -8.81
CA ARG A 2 -1.70 38.04 -7.74
C ARG A 2 -3.00 37.83 -6.98
N LYS A 3 -3.48 36.58 -6.85
CA LYS A 3 -4.69 36.26 -6.09
C LYS A 3 -4.26 35.46 -4.86
N TYR A 4 -4.63 35.95 -3.69
CA TYR A 4 -4.38 35.28 -2.42
C TYR A 4 -5.49 34.27 -2.17
N ALA A 5 -5.13 33.03 -1.89
CA ALA A 5 -6.05 32.03 -1.39
C ALA A 5 -5.65 31.74 0.05
N VAL A 6 -6.10 32.61 0.97
CA VAL A 6 -5.93 32.35 2.40
C VAL A 6 -7.10 31.48 2.81
N ALA A 7 -6.86 30.20 3.11
CA ALA A 7 -7.80 29.41 3.87
C ALA A 7 -7.61 29.80 5.35
N VAL A 8 -8.44 30.72 5.85
CA VAL A 8 -8.50 31.02 7.29
C VAL A 8 -9.44 29.99 7.90
N PHE A 9 -8.90 28.90 8.42
CA PHE A 9 -9.72 27.90 9.07
C PHE A 9 -10.09 28.32 10.49
N LEU A 10 -11.38 28.53 10.70
CA LEU A 10 -12.03 28.52 12.00
C LEU A 10 -12.49 27.08 12.27
N LEU A 11 -11.77 26.34 13.12
CA LEU A 11 -12.24 25.03 13.53
C LEU A 11 -13.19 25.17 14.74
N PHE A 12 -14.49 24.94 14.49
CA PHE A 12 -15.45 24.61 15.53
C PHE A 12 -15.36 23.09 15.81
N ALA A 13 -14.75 22.72 16.94
CA ALA A 13 -15.14 21.49 17.65
C ALA A 13 -15.77 21.94 18.98
N MET A 14 -17.10 22.01 18.95
CA MET A 14 -17.96 22.55 19.99
C MET A 14 -18.06 21.57 21.18
N PHE A 15 -17.73 22.02 22.39
CA PHE A 15 -18.66 21.85 23.50
C PHE A 15 -19.64 23.03 23.45
N LEU A 16 -20.95 22.72 23.49
CA LEU A 16 -22.13 23.56 23.24
C LEU A 16 -22.09 25.02 23.74
N VAL A 17 -22.52 25.96 22.88
CA VAL A 17 -23.65 26.93 23.02
C VAL A 17 -23.45 28.12 22.07
N GLY A 18 -24.37 28.26 21.13
CA GLY A 18 -24.78 29.45 20.35
C GLY A 18 -23.78 30.58 20.04
N GLY A 19 -23.48 30.77 18.74
CA GLY A 19 -22.92 32.01 18.22
C GLY A 19 -22.61 31.93 16.73
N LYS A 20 -22.93 32.97 15.96
CA LYS A 20 -23.01 33.00 14.48
C LYS A 20 -21.66 32.81 13.76
N THR A 21 -21.82 32.36 12.52
CA THR A 21 -20.85 32.08 11.44
C THR A 21 -19.87 33.21 11.17
N ALA A 22 -18.62 32.85 10.84
CA ALA A 22 -17.67 33.74 10.18
C ALA A 22 -17.22 33.05 8.88
N ASP A 23 -17.30 33.83 7.80
CA ASP A 23 -17.31 33.37 6.42
C ASP A 23 -15.94 32.88 5.91
N ALA A 24 -15.99 31.81 5.10
CA ALA A 24 -14.98 31.43 4.13
C ALA A 24 -14.74 32.56 3.14
N HIS A 25 -13.59 33.22 3.21
CA HIS A 25 -13.18 34.11 2.13
C HIS A 25 -11.82 33.68 1.61
N VAL A 26 -11.77 33.40 0.31
CA VAL A 26 -10.59 33.71 -0.51
C VAL A 26 -10.44 35.24 -0.46
N ILE A 27 -9.73 35.75 0.55
CA ILE A 27 -9.60 37.20 0.78
C ILE A 27 -8.71 37.79 -0.32
N ASP A 28 -9.26 38.70 -1.13
CA ASP A 28 -8.47 39.62 -1.96
C ASP A 28 -7.74 40.62 -1.06
N LEU A 29 -6.49 40.27 -0.68
CA LEU A 29 -5.65 41.10 0.19
C LEU A 29 -5.07 42.34 -0.53
N THR A 30 -5.40 42.59 -1.80
CA THR A 30 -4.84 43.73 -2.54
C THR A 30 -5.24 45.08 -1.93
N ASN A 31 -6.28 45.13 -1.09
CA ASN A 31 -6.82 46.36 -0.47
C ASN A 31 -6.82 46.41 1.06
N LYS A 32 -6.21 45.46 1.80
CA LYS A 32 -6.07 45.57 3.27
C LYS A 32 -4.69 46.10 3.65
N ALA A 33 -4.61 47.40 3.88
CA ALA A 33 -3.49 48.05 4.52
C ALA A 33 -3.29 47.49 5.96
N GLN A 34 -2.08 47.05 6.25
CA GLN A 34 -1.48 46.78 7.57
C GLN A 34 -2.34 46.02 8.59
N ILE A 35 -2.54 44.72 8.37
CA ILE A 35 -2.69 43.78 9.49
C ILE A 35 -1.28 43.35 9.87
N GLN A 36 -0.91 43.55 11.13
CA GLN A 36 0.33 43.03 11.70
C GLN A 36 0.34 41.51 11.50
N SER A 37 1.38 40.99 10.83
CA SER A 37 1.46 39.57 10.51
C SER A 37 1.62 38.77 11.79
N TYR A 38 1.15 37.52 11.81
CA TYR A 38 1.22 36.72 13.05
C TYR A 38 2.66 36.54 13.56
N GLU A 39 3.62 36.59 12.64
CA GLU A 39 5.07 36.62 12.88
C GLU A 39 5.51 37.78 13.78
N ASP A 40 4.82 38.91 13.71
CA ASP A 40 5.20 40.12 14.43
C ASP A 40 4.83 40.07 15.92
N PHE A 41 4.01 39.09 16.35
CA PHE A 41 3.68 38.88 17.76
C PHE A 41 4.77 38.10 18.51
N TYR A 42 5.67 37.43 17.81
CA TYR A 42 6.70 36.60 18.41
C TYR A 42 8.11 36.97 17.91
N PRO A 43 9.11 37.09 18.80
CA PRO A 43 10.48 37.26 18.36
C PRO A 43 10.96 35.98 17.66
N LEU A 44 11.65 36.12 16.53
CA LEU A 44 12.34 35.01 15.88
C LEU A 44 13.42 34.45 16.81
N ILE A 45 13.34 33.17 17.15
CA ILE A 45 14.27 32.50 18.07
C ILE A 45 15.37 31.78 17.31
N ALA A 46 15.02 31.07 16.24
CA ALA A 46 15.98 30.32 15.44
C ALA A 46 15.58 30.33 13.96
N ARG A 47 16.59 30.32 13.08
CA ARG A 47 16.43 30.24 11.64
C ARG A 47 17.46 29.30 11.04
N TYR A 48 17.05 28.50 10.07
CA TYR A 48 17.92 27.62 9.31
C TYR A 48 17.49 27.62 7.84
N LYS A 49 18.44 27.86 6.93
CA LYS A 49 18.21 27.71 5.49
C LYS A 49 18.60 26.30 5.07
N GLY A 50 17.60 25.55 4.67
CA GLY A 50 17.72 24.15 4.28
C GLY A 50 18.41 23.93 2.94
N ALA A 51 18.94 22.72 2.75
CA ALA A 51 19.55 22.30 1.49
C ALA A 51 18.52 22.18 0.35
N SER A 52 17.25 21.96 0.69
CA SER A 52 16.10 22.00 -0.23
C SER A 52 15.79 23.40 -0.77
N GLY A 53 16.35 24.44 -0.15
CA GLY A 53 15.95 25.82 -0.38
C GLY A 53 14.80 26.27 0.52
N VAL A 54 14.20 25.41 1.33
CA VAL A 54 13.18 25.81 2.33
C VAL A 54 13.85 26.44 3.54
N THR A 55 13.32 27.57 4.03
CA THR A 55 13.77 28.18 5.29
C THR A 55 12.92 27.67 6.44
N ILE A 56 13.53 27.12 7.48
CA ILE A 56 12.82 26.77 8.72
C ILE A 56 13.03 27.91 9.72
N GLU A 57 11.94 28.48 10.22
CA GLU A 57 11.93 29.54 11.23
C GLU A 57 11.20 29.04 12.47
N SER A 58 11.71 29.37 13.65
CA SER A 58 11.06 29.05 14.91
C SER A 58 10.89 30.28 15.78
N TYR A 59 9.67 30.40 16.28
CA TYR A 59 9.19 31.35 17.26
C TYR A 59 8.87 30.64 18.59
N SER A 60 9.07 29.33 18.66
CA SER A 60 8.85 28.51 19.85
C SER A 60 10.12 28.39 20.70
N SER A 61 9.95 28.57 22.01
CA SER A 61 11.02 28.42 23.01
C SER A 61 11.63 27.01 23.05
N LYS A 62 10.91 26.01 22.53
CA LYS A 62 11.34 24.61 22.52
C LYS A 62 12.11 24.22 21.27
N TRP A 63 12.06 25.04 20.21
CA TRP A 63 12.66 24.79 18.90
C TRP A 63 13.78 25.78 18.59
N ARG A 64 14.76 25.86 19.50
CA ARG A 64 15.75 26.95 19.55
C ARG A 64 17.09 26.67 18.85
N THR A 65 17.32 25.45 18.37
CA THR A 65 18.63 25.04 17.83
C THR A 65 18.59 24.74 16.34
N THR A 66 19.67 25.06 15.63
CA THR A 66 19.83 24.69 14.22
C THR A 66 19.71 23.18 13.99
N ALA A 67 20.15 22.36 14.95
CA ALA A 67 20.02 20.90 14.86
C ALA A 67 18.56 20.44 14.82
N GLN A 68 17.69 21.02 15.65
CA GLN A 68 16.25 20.75 15.62
C GLN A 68 15.62 21.18 14.29
N LEU A 69 15.94 22.38 13.81
CA LEU A 69 15.40 22.88 12.54
C LEU A 69 15.87 22.07 11.33
N LYS A 70 17.13 21.61 11.35
CA LYS A 70 17.68 20.70 10.34
C LYS A 70 17.00 19.33 10.39
N ALA A 71 16.69 18.81 11.58
CA ALA A 71 15.96 17.56 11.72
C ALA A 71 14.52 17.69 11.19
N LEU A 72 13.86 18.83 11.38
CA LEU A 72 12.55 19.09 10.80
C LEU A 72 12.58 19.21 9.27
N GLU A 73 13.63 19.82 8.70
CA GLU A 73 13.83 19.77 7.24
C GLU A 73 14.03 18.33 6.75
N ALA A 74 14.83 17.52 7.46
CA ALA A 74 15.04 16.13 7.09
C ALA A 74 13.72 15.34 7.09
N GLU A 75 12.82 15.63 8.03
CA GLU A 75 11.47 15.05 8.07
C GLU A 75 10.60 15.53 6.90
N LEU A 76 10.61 16.84 6.59
CA LEU A 76 9.94 17.35 5.38
C LEU A 76 10.39 16.57 4.13
N LEU A 77 11.70 16.37 3.97
CA LEU A 77 12.29 15.65 2.83
C LEU A 77 12.12 14.13 2.90
N ALA A 78 11.70 13.58 4.04
CA ALA A 78 11.33 12.17 4.14
C ALA A 78 9.92 11.91 3.57
N ASN A 79 9.10 12.94 3.38
CA ASN A 79 7.85 12.86 2.62
C ASN A 79 8.18 12.81 1.11
N LYS A 80 7.35 12.11 0.33
CA LYS A 80 7.59 11.99 -1.11
C LYS A 80 7.18 13.28 -1.81
N HIS A 81 8.16 13.94 -2.42
CA HIS A 81 8.00 15.23 -3.05
C HIS A 81 8.51 15.24 -4.50
N GLY A 82 8.14 16.27 -5.24
CA GLY A 82 8.50 16.50 -6.64
C GLY A 82 8.93 17.95 -6.91
N PRO A 83 8.69 18.46 -8.13
CA PRO A 83 9.08 19.82 -8.53
C PRO A 83 8.44 20.93 -7.69
N GLU A 84 7.29 20.65 -7.07
CA GLU A 84 6.55 21.60 -6.25
C GLU A 84 7.35 22.08 -5.04
N LEU A 85 8.22 21.24 -4.46
CA LEU A 85 9.06 21.59 -3.31
C LEU A 85 9.85 22.89 -3.52
N SER A 86 10.25 23.17 -4.76
CA SER A 86 10.95 24.42 -5.13
C SER A 86 10.13 25.70 -4.95
N LEU A 87 8.81 25.57 -4.81
CA LEU A 87 7.88 26.67 -4.57
C LEU A 87 7.61 26.88 -3.08
N LEU A 88 7.99 25.94 -2.21
CA LEU A 88 7.91 26.10 -0.76
C LEU A 88 9.09 26.95 -0.26
N GLY A 89 8.78 28.13 0.28
CA GLY A 89 9.78 29.08 0.75
C GLY A 89 10.12 28.90 2.23
N LYS A 90 9.10 28.63 3.07
CA LYS A 90 9.25 28.59 4.52
C LYS A 90 8.39 27.52 5.20
N VAL A 91 8.91 26.99 6.31
CA VAL A 91 8.15 26.31 7.37
C VAL A 91 8.40 27.05 8.67
N MET A 92 7.34 27.38 9.39
CA MET A 92 7.40 28.26 10.55
C MET A 92 6.76 27.60 11.76
N ILE A 93 7.47 27.57 12.88
CA ILE A 93 7.01 26.92 14.11
C ILE A 93 6.63 27.99 15.13
N PHE A 94 5.35 28.07 15.47
CA PHE A 94 4.81 28.99 16.47
C PHE A 94 4.62 28.30 17.82
N PRO A 95 4.69 29.04 18.94
CA PRO A 95 4.59 28.45 20.27
C PRO A 95 3.17 27.97 20.62
N ASP A 96 2.14 28.62 20.08
CA ASP A 96 0.72 28.54 20.44
C ASP A 96 -0.16 28.31 19.20
N TYR A 97 -1.46 28.59 19.31
CA TYR A 97 -2.50 28.23 18.34
C TYR A 97 -3.32 29.47 17.93
N PRO A 98 -2.88 30.27 16.94
CA PRO A 98 -3.58 31.51 16.56
C PRO A 98 -4.98 31.27 16.01
N ALA A 99 -5.18 30.14 15.35
CA ALA A 99 -6.44 29.72 14.75
C ALA A 99 -7.29 28.86 15.72
N GLY A 100 -6.88 28.76 16.99
CA GLY A 100 -7.52 27.93 18.01
C GLY A 100 -6.83 26.59 18.23
N ALA A 101 -6.95 26.03 19.43
CA ALA A 101 -6.18 24.86 19.89
C ALA A 101 -6.36 23.57 19.05
N ASN A 102 -7.40 23.51 18.21
CA ASN A 102 -7.65 22.37 17.33
C ASN A 102 -7.05 22.53 15.92
N VAL A 103 -6.41 23.67 15.63
CA VAL A 103 -5.72 23.92 14.36
C VAL A 103 -4.23 23.77 14.63
N LEU A 104 -3.64 22.67 14.16
CA LEU A 104 -2.24 22.33 14.44
C LEU A 104 -1.26 22.90 13.39
N GLY A 105 -1.77 23.30 12.23
CA GLY A 105 -0.97 23.85 11.15
C GLY A 105 -1.81 24.64 10.16
N GLN A 106 -1.14 25.29 9.23
CA GLN A 106 -1.77 25.99 8.12
C GLN A 106 -0.82 26.15 6.94
N TYR A 107 -1.31 25.80 5.75
CA TYR A 107 -0.63 26.07 4.49
C TYR A 107 -1.17 27.34 3.80
N LEU A 108 -0.27 28.28 3.52
CA LEU A 108 -0.59 29.57 2.89
C LEU A 108 -0.39 29.54 1.38
N ALA A 109 -1.45 29.14 0.68
CA ALA A 109 -1.50 29.09 -0.77
C ALA A 109 -1.60 30.49 -1.42
N GLU A 110 -0.96 30.65 -2.57
CA GLU A 110 -1.19 31.78 -3.48
C GLU A 110 -0.90 31.28 -4.88
N TYR A 111 -1.65 31.78 -5.85
CA TYR A 111 -1.45 31.42 -7.24
C TYR A 111 -1.58 32.65 -8.13
N GLN A 112 -1.01 32.52 -9.31
CA GLN A 112 -0.98 33.55 -10.33
C GLN A 112 -1.76 33.09 -11.55
N ILE A 113 -2.40 34.06 -12.19
CA ILE A 113 -3.06 33.91 -13.48
C ILE A 113 -2.28 34.78 -14.47
N SER A 114 -1.67 34.13 -15.47
CA SER A 114 -1.00 34.77 -16.60
C SER A 114 -1.71 34.37 -17.90
N GLY A 115 -2.52 35.29 -18.45
CA GLY A 115 -3.46 34.94 -19.52
C GLY A 115 -4.49 33.92 -19.02
N THR A 116 -4.52 32.74 -19.62
CA THR A 116 -5.35 31.60 -19.19
C THR A 116 -4.60 30.59 -18.32
N LYS A 117 -3.30 30.79 -18.10
CA LYS A 117 -2.46 29.83 -17.37
C LYS A 117 -2.46 30.12 -15.89
N LEU A 118 -2.70 29.07 -15.10
CA LEU A 118 -2.62 29.03 -13.66
C LEU A 118 -1.27 28.46 -13.21
N SER A 119 -0.71 29.06 -12.15
CA SER A 119 0.50 28.54 -11.50
C SER A 119 0.53 28.92 -10.02
N LEU A 120 0.82 27.96 -9.16
CA LEU A 120 1.15 28.20 -7.76
C LEU A 120 2.33 29.18 -7.66
N SER A 121 2.18 30.22 -6.84
CA SER A 121 3.21 31.24 -6.62
C SER A 121 4.41 30.62 -5.90
N PRO A 122 5.65 31.08 -6.18
CA PRO A 122 6.81 30.71 -5.36
C PRO A 122 6.68 31.28 -3.93
N ASN A 123 7.56 30.83 -3.05
CA ASN A 123 7.66 31.25 -1.65
C ASN A 123 6.37 30.98 -0.84
N ARG A 124 5.77 29.79 -1.04
CA ARG A 124 4.67 29.33 -0.19
C ARG A 124 5.16 29.05 1.23
N VAL A 125 4.23 29.04 2.17
CA VAL A 125 4.55 28.98 3.59
C VAL A 125 3.69 27.91 4.26
N ILE A 126 4.33 27.10 5.10
CA ILE A 126 3.66 26.25 6.08
C ILE A 126 3.88 26.87 7.46
N GLN A 127 2.82 26.95 8.24
CA GLN A 127 2.84 27.32 9.65
C GLN A 127 2.47 26.08 10.47
N LEU A 128 3.26 25.80 11.50
CA LEU A 128 3.04 24.74 12.48
C LEU A 128 2.79 25.40 13.83
N TYR A 129 1.73 24.97 14.50
CA TYR A 129 1.25 25.53 15.76
C TYR A 129 1.55 24.61 16.94
N GLY A 130 1.47 25.15 18.16
CA GLY A 130 1.68 24.37 19.38
C GLY A 130 3.13 23.91 19.61
N GLY A 131 4.13 24.58 19.02
CA GLY A 131 5.54 24.17 19.11
C GLY A 131 6.11 24.16 20.55
N ASN A 132 5.45 24.81 21.52
CA ASN A 132 5.82 24.67 22.93
C ASN A 132 5.34 23.34 23.56
N GLU A 133 4.35 22.69 22.95
CA GLU A 133 3.76 21.41 23.36
C GLU A 133 4.34 20.25 22.51
N PHE A 134 4.38 20.42 21.20
CA PHE A 134 4.99 19.49 20.25
C PHE A 134 6.47 19.82 20.07
N THR A 135 7.30 19.23 20.92
CA THR A 135 8.71 19.61 21.08
C THR A 135 9.69 18.71 20.32
N THR A 136 9.17 17.72 19.60
CA THR A 136 9.94 16.75 18.83
C THR A 136 9.48 16.70 17.37
N VAL A 137 10.36 16.23 16.49
CA VAL A 137 10.05 16.04 15.06
C VAL A 137 8.93 15.01 14.88
N GLU A 138 8.95 13.91 15.63
CA GLU A 138 7.90 12.87 15.55
C GLU A 138 6.51 13.44 15.90
N GLN A 139 6.43 14.33 16.88
CA GLN A 139 5.16 14.98 17.25
C GLN A 139 4.63 15.95 16.18
N LEU A 140 5.52 16.57 15.39
CA LEU A 140 5.13 17.49 14.30
C LEU A 140 5.01 16.79 12.93
N ALA A 141 5.46 15.54 12.80
CA ALA A 141 5.61 14.87 11.51
C ALA A 141 4.29 14.75 10.74
N THR A 142 3.21 14.31 11.40
CA THR A 142 1.90 14.17 10.76
C THR A 142 1.37 15.52 10.29
N THR A 143 1.39 16.55 11.15
CA THR A 143 0.94 17.90 10.79
C THR A 143 1.79 18.49 9.65
N LEU A 144 3.11 18.38 9.72
CA LEU A 144 4.00 18.83 8.65
C LEU A 144 3.69 18.13 7.32
N SER A 145 3.49 16.81 7.35
CA SER A 145 3.11 16.05 6.15
C SER A 145 1.74 16.45 5.62
N HIS A 146 0.77 16.75 6.49
CA HIS A 146 -0.56 17.20 6.13
C HIS A 146 -0.53 18.55 5.41
N GLU A 147 0.13 19.54 6.03
CA GLU A 147 0.27 20.88 5.44
C GLU A 147 1.07 20.85 4.13
N TYR A 148 2.10 20.00 4.07
CA TYR A 148 2.80 19.75 2.81
C TYR A 148 1.91 19.03 1.79
N GLY A 149 0.97 18.21 2.23
CA GLY A 149 -0.04 17.58 1.38
C GLY A 149 -0.92 18.59 0.66
N HIS A 150 -1.32 19.68 1.31
CA HIS A 150 -1.98 20.80 0.61
C HIS A 150 -1.04 21.41 -0.44
N HIS A 151 0.23 21.69 -0.09
CA HIS A 151 1.20 22.23 -1.03
C HIS A 151 1.36 21.36 -2.28
N PHE A 152 1.52 20.05 -2.06
CA PHE A 152 1.66 19.05 -3.09
C PHE A 152 0.45 18.99 -4.00
N THR A 153 -0.72 18.74 -3.42
CA THR A 153 -1.94 18.52 -4.20
C THR A 153 -2.40 19.78 -4.92
N TYR A 154 -2.23 20.96 -4.33
CA TYR A 154 -2.57 22.22 -4.97
C TYR A 154 -1.70 22.49 -6.19
N TYR A 155 -0.41 22.14 -6.13
CA TYR A 155 0.46 22.22 -7.31
C TYR A 155 -0.09 21.37 -8.47
N TYR A 156 -0.58 20.15 -8.20
CA TYR A 156 -1.15 19.32 -9.26
C TYR A 156 -2.46 19.91 -9.80
N LEU A 157 -3.39 20.30 -8.94
CA LEU A 157 -4.67 20.87 -9.41
C LEU A 157 -4.50 22.20 -10.16
N ILE A 158 -3.63 23.08 -9.67
CA ILE A 158 -3.40 24.41 -10.24
C ILE A 158 -2.45 24.34 -11.44
N ASN A 159 -1.27 23.74 -11.29
CA ASN A 159 -0.24 23.77 -12.34
C ASN A 159 -0.43 22.67 -13.38
N LYS A 160 -0.98 21.49 -13.03
CA LYS A 160 -1.13 20.36 -13.97
C LYS A 160 -2.54 20.29 -14.55
N GLU A 161 -3.57 20.36 -13.71
CA GLU A 161 -4.96 20.32 -14.18
C GLU A 161 -5.52 21.69 -14.59
N GLN A 162 -4.82 22.79 -14.26
CA GLN A 162 -5.23 24.15 -14.63
C GLN A 162 -6.63 24.50 -14.09
N LEU A 163 -6.91 24.07 -12.85
CA LEU A 163 -8.18 24.31 -12.18
C LEU A 163 -8.04 25.35 -11.07
N GLN A 164 -8.97 26.31 -11.06
CA GLN A 164 -9.18 27.20 -9.92
C GLN A 164 -9.84 26.43 -8.77
N PRO A 165 -9.68 26.86 -7.50
CA PRO A 165 -10.22 26.17 -6.32
C PRO A 165 -11.71 25.81 -6.41
N ASN A 166 -12.55 26.74 -6.87
CA ASN A 166 -13.99 26.54 -7.05
C ASN A 166 -14.37 25.47 -8.10
N ALA A 167 -13.40 24.99 -8.90
CA ALA A 167 -13.60 23.97 -9.91
C ALA A 167 -12.97 22.62 -9.52
N TRP A 168 -12.40 22.47 -8.33
CA TRP A 168 -11.65 21.26 -7.95
C TRP A 168 -12.50 19.99 -7.86
N LEU A 169 -13.81 20.10 -7.61
CA LEU A 169 -14.72 18.95 -7.70
C LEU A 169 -14.86 18.38 -9.14
N ARG A 170 -14.40 19.12 -10.15
CA ARG A 170 -14.34 18.67 -11.56
C ARG A 170 -12.98 18.08 -11.93
N SER A 171 -12.05 17.98 -10.99
CA SER A 171 -10.72 17.43 -11.22
C SER A 171 -10.76 15.95 -11.55
N LYS A 172 -9.72 15.49 -12.24
CA LYS A 172 -9.49 14.06 -12.48
C LYS A 172 -9.26 13.34 -11.15
N TYR A 173 -8.63 13.99 -10.18
CA TYR A 173 -8.52 13.47 -8.81
C TYR A 173 -9.91 13.22 -8.19
N ALA A 174 -10.81 14.21 -8.22
CA ALA A 174 -12.14 14.07 -7.61
C ALA A 174 -12.96 12.94 -8.26
N ALA A 175 -12.82 12.75 -9.57
CA ALA A 175 -13.38 11.61 -10.28
C ALA A 175 -12.76 10.27 -9.86
N ALA A 176 -11.42 10.20 -9.77
CA ALA A 176 -10.68 9.02 -9.34
C ALA A 176 -10.97 8.62 -7.88
N ARG A 177 -11.27 9.61 -7.04
CA ARG A 177 -11.66 9.46 -5.64
C ARG A 177 -13.17 9.21 -5.46
N GLU A 178 -13.92 9.15 -6.56
CA GLU A 178 -15.37 8.92 -6.62
C GLU A 178 -16.20 9.91 -5.78
N LEU A 179 -15.73 11.15 -5.63
CA LEU A 179 -16.36 12.14 -4.73
C LEU A 179 -17.76 12.57 -5.17
N PHE A 180 -18.10 12.37 -6.44
CA PHE A 180 -19.46 12.60 -6.96
C PHE A 180 -20.53 11.71 -6.28
N ARG A 181 -20.13 10.63 -5.58
CA ARG A 181 -21.03 9.78 -4.80
C ARG A 181 -21.39 10.37 -3.44
N TYR A 182 -20.72 11.45 -3.03
CA TYR A 182 -20.81 12.02 -1.69
C TYR A 182 -21.24 13.49 -1.79
N PRO A 183 -22.56 13.78 -1.80
CA PRO A 183 -23.07 15.15 -1.97
C PRO A 183 -22.62 16.13 -0.90
N SER A 184 -22.16 15.64 0.25
CA SER A 184 -21.61 16.45 1.33
C SER A 184 -20.22 17.02 1.01
N VAL A 185 -19.50 16.46 0.03
CA VAL A 185 -18.17 16.95 -0.33
C VAL A 185 -18.28 18.33 -0.96
N HIS A 186 -17.43 19.24 -0.49
CA HIS A 186 -17.47 20.64 -0.87
C HIS A 186 -16.05 21.21 -1.05
N VAL A 187 -15.98 22.45 -1.54
CA VAL A 187 -14.73 23.19 -1.79
C VAL A 187 -14.74 24.57 -1.14
N ASP A 188 -15.82 24.90 -0.44
CA ASP A 188 -16.11 26.16 0.25
C ASP A 188 -16.39 25.84 1.73
N ASP A 189 -16.26 26.79 2.66
CA ASP A 189 -16.42 26.44 4.10
C ASP A 189 -17.89 26.36 4.56
N ASP A 190 -18.81 26.09 3.63
CA ASP A 190 -20.26 25.99 3.89
C ASP A 190 -20.67 24.60 4.43
N GLY A 191 -19.72 23.65 4.56
CA GLY A 191 -19.96 22.31 5.07
C GLY A 191 -18.98 21.85 6.16
N ALA A 192 -19.20 20.64 6.67
CA ALA A 192 -18.36 20.06 7.71
C ALA A 192 -16.94 19.76 7.18
N TYR A 193 -15.94 20.00 8.02
CA TYR A 193 -14.52 20.05 7.65
C TYR A 193 -14.01 18.73 7.06
N GLU A 194 -14.49 17.60 7.56
CA GLU A 194 -14.13 16.26 7.05
C GLU A 194 -14.66 15.93 5.65
N TRP A 195 -15.49 16.81 5.10
CA TRP A 195 -15.99 16.74 3.72
C TRP A 195 -15.32 17.76 2.79
N LEU A 196 -14.41 18.58 3.31
CA LEU A 196 -13.70 19.58 2.51
C LEU A 196 -12.66 18.91 1.60
N LEU A 197 -12.78 19.10 0.28
CA LEU A 197 -11.88 18.51 -0.71
C LEU A 197 -10.38 18.79 -0.44
N PRO A 198 -9.95 20.03 -0.15
CA PRO A 198 -8.60 20.33 0.35
C PRO A 198 -8.06 19.39 1.43
N GLU A 199 -8.89 19.01 2.40
CA GLU A 199 -8.51 18.17 3.53
C GLU A 199 -8.44 16.70 3.11
N ILE A 200 -9.43 16.24 2.35
CA ILE A 200 -9.40 14.88 1.78
C ILE A 200 -8.12 14.66 0.98
N LEU A 201 -7.69 15.67 0.21
CA LEU A 201 -6.44 15.67 -0.54
C LEU A 201 -5.19 15.57 0.36
N ALA A 202 -5.12 16.34 1.44
CA ALA A 202 -4.00 16.31 2.38
C ALA A 202 -3.93 15.00 3.16
N GLU A 203 -5.07 14.47 3.62
CA GLU A 203 -5.18 13.18 4.30
C GLU A 203 -4.77 12.01 3.37
N ASP A 204 -5.20 12.05 2.10
CA ASP A 204 -4.75 11.10 1.09
C ASP A 204 -3.24 11.22 0.85
N TYR A 205 -2.69 12.44 0.91
CA TYR A 205 -1.26 12.66 0.75
C TYR A 205 -0.45 12.03 1.89
N VAL A 206 -0.84 12.24 3.15
CA VAL A 206 -0.16 11.62 4.30
C VAL A 206 -0.15 10.09 4.14
N GLN A 207 -1.28 9.51 3.72
CA GLN A 207 -1.39 8.07 3.52
C GLN A 207 -0.48 7.56 2.40
N LEU A 208 -0.52 8.16 1.20
CA LEU A 208 0.20 7.67 0.02
C LEU A 208 1.67 8.08 -0.02
N PHE A 209 1.99 9.26 0.47
CA PHE A 209 3.27 9.95 0.23
C PHE A 209 3.99 10.36 1.51
N GLY A 210 3.27 10.41 2.64
CA GLY A 210 3.83 10.78 3.93
C GLY A 210 5.04 9.93 4.34
N SER A 211 5.89 10.54 5.16
CA SER A 211 7.04 9.88 5.77
C SER A 211 6.61 8.72 6.68
N SER A 212 7.60 7.93 7.12
CA SER A 212 7.34 6.88 8.12
C SER A 212 6.84 7.43 9.47
N LEU A 213 7.27 8.62 9.89
CA LEU A 213 6.83 9.22 11.16
C LEU A 213 5.41 9.78 11.02
N ALA A 214 5.12 10.46 9.92
CA ALA A 214 3.79 11.01 9.65
C ALA A 214 2.73 9.91 9.51
N LEU A 215 3.07 8.83 8.78
CA LEU A 215 2.17 7.72 8.50
C LEU A 215 1.85 6.88 9.76
N LYS A 216 2.83 6.72 10.65
CA LYS A 216 2.75 5.80 11.80
C LYS A 216 1.55 6.04 12.71
N GLY A 217 1.13 7.29 12.91
CA GLY A 217 0.00 7.62 13.78
C GLY A 217 -1.23 8.14 13.04
N HIS A 218 -1.25 8.05 11.71
CA HIS A 218 -2.27 8.71 10.90
C HIS A 218 -3.36 7.73 10.41
N MET A 219 -4.61 8.18 10.51
CA MET A 219 -5.74 7.65 9.77
C MET A 219 -6.55 8.81 9.24
N GLN A 220 -7.20 8.57 8.10
CA GLN A 220 -8.09 9.57 7.51
C GLN A 220 -9.14 10.02 8.53
N MET A 221 -9.40 11.32 8.61
CA MET A 221 -10.40 11.87 9.52
C MET A 221 -11.83 11.40 9.21
N ASN A 222 -12.21 11.31 7.93
CA ASN A 222 -13.57 10.96 7.53
C ASN A 222 -13.78 9.44 7.41
N PRO A 223 -14.49 8.77 8.34
CA PRO A 223 -14.68 7.33 8.30
C PRO A 223 -15.69 6.86 7.23
N ALA A 224 -16.44 7.79 6.61
CA ALA A 224 -17.44 7.46 5.60
C ALA A 224 -16.87 7.34 4.18
N LEU A 225 -15.69 7.91 3.94
CA LEU A 225 -14.97 7.77 2.67
C LEU A 225 -14.17 6.47 2.66
N PRO A 226 -14.10 5.72 1.55
CA PRO A 226 -13.06 4.71 1.39
C PRO A 226 -11.69 5.39 1.41
N THR A 227 -10.63 4.67 1.70
CA THR A 227 -9.25 5.19 1.68
C THR A 227 -8.67 5.22 0.27
N PRO A 228 -7.54 5.92 0.05
CA PRO A 228 -6.81 5.80 -1.22
C PRO A 228 -6.32 4.37 -1.52
N PHE A 229 -6.18 3.51 -0.50
CA PHE A 229 -5.82 2.10 -0.68
C PHE A 229 -7.00 1.21 -1.09
N GLU A 230 -8.22 1.65 -0.82
CA GLU A 230 -9.45 0.92 -1.18
C GLU A 230 -9.97 1.30 -2.56
N LEU A 231 -9.49 2.42 -3.12
CA LEU A 231 -9.83 2.91 -4.44
C LEU A 231 -8.59 2.97 -5.33
N SER A 232 -8.35 1.89 -6.08
CA SER A 232 -7.24 1.82 -7.05
C SER A 232 -7.25 2.97 -8.07
N GLY A 233 -8.40 3.61 -8.31
CA GLY A 233 -8.53 4.82 -9.12
C GLY A 233 -7.60 5.96 -8.66
N VAL A 234 -7.44 6.13 -7.34
CA VAL A 234 -6.60 7.19 -6.75
C VAL A 234 -5.12 6.92 -7.00
N GLU A 235 -4.65 5.70 -6.75
CA GLU A 235 -3.27 5.30 -7.05
C GLU A 235 -3.00 5.35 -8.57
N ASN A 236 -3.97 4.97 -9.40
CA ASN A 236 -3.87 5.09 -10.86
C ASN A 236 -3.75 6.56 -11.31
N TYR A 237 -4.53 7.48 -10.72
CA TYR A 237 -4.42 8.91 -10.99
C TYR A 237 -3.00 9.39 -10.69
N TRP A 238 -2.47 9.07 -9.51
CA TRP A 238 -1.14 9.50 -9.12
C TRP A 238 -0.03 8.81 -9.93
N HIS A 239 -0.20 7.54 -10.31
CA HIS A 239 0.71 6.84 -11.21
C HIS A 239 0.85 7.60 -12.54
N GLN A 240 -0.27 8.06 -13.12
CA GLN A 240 -0.24 8.85 -14.35
C GLN A 240 0.45 10.21 -14.17
N GLN A 241 0.33 10.82 -12.99
CA GLN A 241 0.96 12.11 -12.68
C GLN A 241 2.46 12.00 -12.37
N LEU A 242 2.90 10.89 -11.79
CA LEU A 242 4.24 10.72 -11.19
C LEU A 242 5.14 9.73 -11.94
N GLY A 243 4.57 8.81 -12.72
CA GLY A 243 5.30 7.87 -13.56
C GLY A 243 5.61 6.51 -12.91
N ASN A 244 6.53 5.79 -13.54
CA ASN A 244 6.74 4.34 -13.34
C ASN A 244 7.21 3.92 -11.94
N ASP A 245 7.78 4.84 -11.17
CA ASP A 245 8.20 4.54 -9.79
C ASP A 245 6.99 4.37 -8.84
N TYR A 246 5.81 4.84 -9.24
CA TYR A 246 4.57 4.78 -8.46
C TYR A 246 3.63 3.73 -9.02
N THR A 247 3.92 2.45 -8.77
CA THR A 247 3.08 1.34 -9.21
C THR A 247 1.98 1.03 -8.21
N VAL A 248 0.74 0.85 -8.68
CA VAL A 248 -0.39 0.36 -7.90
C VAL A 248 -0.06 -1.02 -7.31
N GLN A 249 -0.39 -1.24 -6.04
CA GLN A 249 -0.16 -2.52 -5.36
C GLN A 249 -1.45 -2.99 -4.69
N ALA A 250 -1.60 -4.31 -4.50
CA ALA A 250 -2.74 -4.80 -3.72
C ALA A 250 -2.69 -4.26 -2.28
N PRO A 251 -3.84 -4.05 -1.62
CA PRO A 251 -3.87 -3.67 -0.22
C PRO A 251 -3.20 -4.70 0.69
N LEU A 252 -2.71 -4.25 1.85
CA LEU A 252 -2.26 -5.17 2.91
C LEU A 252 -3.45 -5.97 3.45
N SER A 253 -3.22 -7.22 3.84
CA SER A 253 -4.25 -8.05 4.48
C SER A 253 -4.28 -7.77 5.98
N LEU A 254 -5.33 -7.12 6.49
CA LEU A 254 -5.62 -6.99 7.91
C LEU A 254 -6.98 -7.62 8.20
N LEU A 255 -7.01 -8.67 9.03
CA LEU A 255 -8.21 -9.46 9.30
C LEU A 255 -8.41 -9.66 10.80
N LEU A 256 -9.67 -9.65 11.25
CA LEU A 256 -10.05 -10.23 12.54
C LEU A 256 -10.18 -11.74 12.36
N THR A 257 -9.37 -12.54 13.06
CA THR A 257 -9.43 -14.01 12.97
C THR A 257 -10.01 -14.67 14.23
N GLY A 258 -10.33 -13.89 15.24
CA GLY A 258 -10.95 -14.33 16.47
C GLY A 258 -11.14 -13.18 17.43
N TYR A 259 -12.05 -13.36 18.38
CA TYR A 259 -12.25 -12.42 19.47
C TYR A 259 -12.75 -13.17 20.71
N ALA A 260 -12.67 -12.54 21.88
CA ALA A 260 -13.26 -13.04 23.11
C ALA A 260 -13.65 -11.85 24.01
N ALA A 261 -14.78 -11.93 24.70
CA ALA A 261 -15.09 -10.96 25.76
C ALA A 261 -14.11 -11.16 26.93
N ASP A 262 -13.70 -10.07 27.58
CA ASP A 262 -12.88 -10.16 28.77
C ASP A 262 -13.66 -10.81 29.93
N THR A 263 -12.98 -11.64 30.71
CA THR A 263 -13.60 -12.43 31.78
C THR A 263 -13.88 -11.63 33.04
N LEU A 264 -13.13 -10.55 33.27
CA LEU A 264 -13.28 -9.68 34.43
C LEU A 264 -14.26 -8.54 34.13
N ASP A 265 -14.18 -7.97 32.93
CA ASP A 265 -15.11 -6.94 32.45
C ASP A 265 -15.61 -7.24 31.02
N PRO A 266 -16.79 -7.87 30.88
CA PRO A 266 -17.36 -8.22 29.57
C PRO A 266 -17.70 -7.03 28.64
N SER A 267 -17.49 -5.79 29.07
CA SER A 267 -17.52 -4.62 28.18
C SER A 267 -16.30 -4.58 27.25
N TYR A 268 -15.16 -5.10 27.69
CA TYR A 268 -13.93 -5.19 26.91
C TYR A 268 -13.86 -6.45 26.05
N HIS A 269 -13.26 -6.32 24.86
CA HIS A 269 -13.09 -7.42 23.92
C HIS A 269 -11.62 -7.60 23.57
N HIS A 270 -11.12 -8.82 23.73
CA HIS A 270 -9.84 -9.26 23.17
C HIS A 270 -10.02 -9.49 21.68
N LEU A 271 -9.13 -8.96 20.86
CA LEU A 271 -9.18 -9.13 19.40
C LEU A 271 -7.93 -9.86 18.90
N ARG A 272 -8.11 -10.87 18.06
CA ARG A 272 -7.01 -11.52 17.35
C ARG A 272 -6.92 -10.98 15.94
N LEU A 273 -5.90 -10.17 15.68
CA LEU A 273 -5.66 -9.60 14.36
C LEU A 273 -4.58 -10.39 13.62
N TYR A 274 -4.86 -10.68 12.37
CA TYR A 274 -3.94 -11.26 11.40
C TYR A 274 -3.49 -10.17 10.43
N LEU A 275 -2.18 -10.09 10.20
CA LEU A 275 -1.55 -9.21 9.24
C LEU A 275 -0.55 -9.97 8.37
N TYR A 276 -0.59 -9.73 7.07
CA TYR A 276 0.52 -10.07 6.18
C TYR A 276 1.17 -8.79 5.62
N SER A 277 2.48 -8.69 5.80
CA SER A 277 3.30 -7.58 5.30
C SER A 277 4.52 -8.10 4.55
N PRO A 278 4.64 -7.91 3.22
CA PRO A 278 5.56 -8.70 2.40
C PRO A 278 7.06 -8.36 2.53
N LYS A 279 7.42 -7.13 2.93
CA LYS A 279 8.82 -6.65 2.82
C LYS A 279 9.34 -5.83 4.00
N THR A 280 8.50 -5.03 4.64
CA THR A 280 8.90 -4.19 5.77
C THR A 280 7.88 -4.28 6.90
N SER A 281 8.21 -3.71 8.06
CA SER A 281 7.23 -3.59 9.13
C SER A 281 6.03 -2.76 8.69
N ALA A 282 4.89 -3.01 9.31
CA ALA A 282 3.66 -2.24 9.13
C ALA A 282 3.17 -1.74 10.49
N TYR A 283 2.56 -0.57 10.49
CA TYR A 283 1.94 0.06 11.66
C TYR A 283 0.46 -0.27 11.67
N ILE A 284 -0.09 -0.61 12.83
CA ILE A 284 -1.54 -0.73 13.00
C ILE A 284 -2.03 0.52 13.72
N ASN A 285 -3.02 1.16 13.12
CA ASN A 285 -3.69 2.33 13.66
C ASN A 285 -5.16 1.99 13.90
N ALA A 286 -5.77 2.66 14.87
CA ALA A 286 -7.17 2.50 15.19
C ALA A 286 -7.86 3.85 15.45
N GLN A 287 -9.18 3.90 15.25
CA GLN A 287 -10.01 5.09 15.45
C GLN A 287 -11.45 4.67 15.77
N ASP A 288 -12.19 5.51 16.51
CA ASP A 288 -13.62 5.27 16.68
C ASP A 288 -14.37 5.39 15.34
N GLY A 289 -15.44 4.61 15.19
CA GLY A 289 -16.20 4.56 13.94
C GLY A 289 -16.98 5.82 13.60
N LYS A 290 -16.96 6.84 14.46
CA LYS A 290 -17.58 8.15 14.23
C LYS A 290 -16.54 9.22 13.85
N GLY A 291 -15.24 8.90 13.86
CA GLY A 291 -14.17 9.84 13.54
C GLY A 291 -14.08 11.02 14.51
N ARG A 292 -14.59 10.86 15.74
CA ARG A 292 -14.63 11.93 16.75
C ARG A 292 -13.30 12.07 17.47
N TYR A 293 -12.58 10.96 17.59
CA TYR A 293 -11.29 10.92 18.25
C TYR A 293 -10.16 10.81 17.21
N ALA A 294 -9.00 11.37 17.58
CA ALA A 294 -7.79 11.23 16.78
C ALA A 294 -7.42 9.75 16.62
N SER A 295 -6.77 9.44 15.51
CA SER A 295 -6.20 8.11 15.30
C SER A 295 -5.19 7.78 16.39
N VAL A 296 -5.18 6.53 16.83
CA VAL A 296 -4.24 6.02 17.82
C VAL A 296 -3.36 4.96 17.17
N TYR A 297 -2.05 5.12 17.35
CA TYR A 297 -1.07 4.09 17.01
C TYR A 297 -1.20 2.91 17.98
N LEU A 298 -1.47 1.72 17.46
CA LEU A 298 -1.66 0.49 18.24
C LEU A 298 -0.38 -0.32 18.34
N ASP A 299 0.29 -0.61 17.21
CA ASP A 299 1.44 -1.52 17.19
C ASP A 299 2.29 -1.39 15.93
N THR A 300 3.53 -1.90 15.98
CA THR A 300 4.40 -2.13 14.83
C THR A 300 4.63 -3.63 14.68
N LEU A 301 4.16 -4.21 13.58
CA LEU A 301 4.34 -5.63 13.29
C LEU A 301 5.45 -5.83 12.26
N SER A 302 6.31 -6.82 12.49
CA SER A 302 7.40 -7.18 11.56
C SER A 302 6.86 -7.66 10.21
N SER A 303 7.71 -7.62 9.18
CA SER A 303 7.41 -8.24 7.88
C SER A 303 7.15 -9.75 8.02
N GLY A 304 6.32 -10.29 7.15
CA GLY A 304 5.86 -11.67 7.14
C GLY A 304 4.41 -11.77 7.59
N VAL A 305 4.03 -12.96 8.05
CA VAL A 305 2.73 -13.23 8.66
C VAL A 305 2.83 -13.01 10.16
N THR A 306 1.96 -12.16 10.71
CA THR A 306 1.81 -11.97 12.15
C THR A 306 0.35 -12.20 12.54
N GLU A 307 0.12 -12.98 13.58
CA GLU A 307 -1.20 -13.16 14.19
C GLU A 307 -1.07 -12.97 15.70
N LYS A 308 -1.76 -11.96 16.24
CA LYS A 308 -1.57 -11.50 17.62
C LYS A 308 -2.91 -11.21 18.29
N TRP A 309 -3.03 -11.62 19.55
CA TRP A 309 -4.09 -11.17 20.45
C TRP A 309 -3.75 -9.81 21.06
N TYR A 310 -4.69 -8.89 20.96
CA TYR A 310 -4.67 -7.59 21.64
C TYR A 310 -5.55 -7.72 22.88
N ASP A 311 -4.87 -7.68 24.03
CA ASP A 311 -5.48 -7.78 25.35
C ASP A 311 -5.65 -6.35 25.91
N PRO A 312 -6.89 -5.86 26.05
CA PRO A 312 -7.14 -4.49 26.48
C PRO A 312 -6.56 -4.17 27.87
N GLN A 313 -6.38 -5.17 28.74
CA GLN A 313 -5.80 -4.96 30.08
C GLN A 313 -4.28 -4.74 30.05
N LYS A 314 -3.64 -5.00 28.91
CA LYS A 314 -2.20 -4.77 28.69
C LYS A 314 -1.91 -3.60 27.77
N LEU A 315 -2.95 -2.99 27.20
CA LEU A 315 -2.82 -1.80 26.37
C LEU A 315 -2.79 -0.55 27.26
N SER A 316 -2.17 0.52 26.78
CA SER A 316 -2.23 1.81 27.44
C SER A 316 -3.65 2.38 27.41
N ASP A 317 -3.97 3.25 28.36
CA ASP A 317 -5.28 3.91 28.46
C ASP A 317 -5.65 4.68 27.18
N ASP A 318 -4.66 5.22 26.47
CA ASP A 318 -4.85 5.91 25.18
C ASP A 318 -5.41 5.00 24.07
N VAL A 319 -5.33 3.68 24.24
CA VAL A 319 -5.69 2.66 23.24
C VAL A 319 -6.81 1.76 23.74
N SER A 320 -6.77 1.34 25.02
CA SER A 320 -7.64 0.30 25.57
C SER A 320 -9.12 0.63 25.42
N TRP A 321 -9.51 1.90 25.52
CA TRP A 321 -10.89 2.35 25.35
C TRP A 321 -11.51 1.95 24.00
N LEU A 322 -10.72 1.81 22.93
CA LEU A 322 -11.20 1.34 21.61
C LEU A 322 -11.68 -0.12 21.66
N PHE A 323 -11.30 -0.88 22.67
CA PHE A 323 -11.67 -2.27 22.87
C PHE A 323 -12.92 -2.42 23.77
N GLU A 324 -13.49 -1.31 24.25
CA GLU A 324 -14.68 -1.28 25.10
C GLU A 324 -15.96 -1.01 24.30
N LYS A 325 -16.90 -1.95 24.32
CA LYS A 325 -18.15 -1.88 23.54
C LYS A 325 -19.14 -0.81 24.01
N ASN A 326 -19.05 -0.37 25.26
CA ASN A 326 -19.99 0.59 25.83
C ASN A 326 -19.66 2.02 25.39
N TRP A 327 -18.40 2.30 25.10
CA TRP A 327 -17.93 3.59 24.59
C TRP A 327 -17.96 3.65 23.06
N ASN A 328 -17.84 2.49 22.41
CA ASN A 328 -17.72 2.38 20.97
C ASN A 328 -18.79 1.47 20.38
N ASP A 329 -19.66 2.01 19.53
CA ASP A 329 -20.54 1.19 18.69
C ASP A 329 -19.71 0.39 17.66
N SER A 330 -18.68 1.05 17.12
CA SER A 330 -17.76 0.48 16.15
C SER A 330 -16.39 1.12 16.21
N VAL A 331 -15.36 0.37 15.80
CA VAL A 331 -13.98 0.81 15.72
C VAL A 331 -13.39 0.41 14.37
N LEU A 332 -12.54 1.28 13.84
CA LEU A 332 -11.84 1.09 12.59
C LEU A 332 -10.38 0.76 12.88
N PHE A 333 -9.85 -0.25 12.21
CA PHE A 333 -8.44 -0.61 12.25
C PHE A 333 -7.86 -0.56 10.84
N ARG A 334 -6.59 -0.16 10.74
CA ARG A 334 -5.86 -0.13 9.47
C ARG A 334 -4.41 -0.51 9.68
N ALA A 335 -3.86 -1.29 8.76
CA ALA A 335 -2.43 -1.50 8.66
C ALA A 335 -1.87 -0.56 7.60
N VAL A 336 -0.78 0.14 7.88
CA VAL A 336 -0.08 1.01 6.93
C VAL A 336 1.41 0.66 6.89
N GLN A 337 2.01 0.73 5.72
CA GLN A 337 3.41 0.38 5.48
C GLN A 337 4.07 1.48 4.67
N HIS A 338 5.13 2.05 5.24
CA HIS A 338 5.94 3.04 4.55
C HIS A 338 6.79 2.38 3.45
N ALA A 339 6.87 3.05 2.29
CA ALA A 339 7.74 2.70 1.19
C ALA A 339 8.73 3.83 0.89
N GLN A 340 10.02 3.49 0.75
CA GLN A 340 11.07 4.46 0.40
C GLN A 340 10.91 5.02 -1.03
N LYS A 341 10.27 4.25 -1.93
CA LYS A 341 9.96 4.65 -3.31
C LYS A 341 8.55 4.16 -3.67
N GLY A 342 7.88 4.91 -4.54
CA GLY A 342 6.50 4.63 -4.95
C GLY A 342 5.49 4.97 -3.86
N PHE A 343 4.29 4.38 -3.91
CA PHE A 343 3.28 4.59 -2.88
C PHE A 343 3.65 3.88 -1.58
N ASN A 344 3.31 4.51 -0.45
CA ASN A 344 3.04 3.75 0.76
C ASN A 344 1.90 2.76 0.50
N ARG A 345 1.78 1.72 1.32
CA ARG A 345 0.67 0.75 1.24
C ARG A 345 -0.20 0.82 2.47
N GLY A 346 -1.46 0.46 2.33
CA GLY A 346 -2.34 0.23 3.48
C GLY A 346 -3.30 -0.94 3.24
N SER A 347 -3.93 -1.38 4.31
CA SER A 347 -5.02 -2.35 4.23
C SER A 347 -6.33 -1.67 3.89
N THR A 348 -7.31 -2.47 3.44
CA THR A 348 -8.73 -2.14 3.60
C THR A 348 -9.01 -1.82 5.06
N THR A 349 -9.96 -0.91 5.32
CA THR A 349 -10.35 -0.57 6.69
C THR A 349 -11.11 -1.74 7.32
N LEU A 350 -10.54 -2.32 8.38
CA LEU A 350 -11.22 -3.34 9.18
C LEU A 350 -12.16 -2.64 10.15
N LYS A 351 -13.46 -2.65 9.84
CA LYS A 351 -14.51 -2.14 10.74
C LYS A 351 -15.04 -3.25 11.63
N ILE A 352 -14.94 -3.05 12.95
CA ILE A 352 -15.51 -3.94 13.97
C ILE A 352 -16.71 -3.23 14.58
N ASN A 353 -17.89 -3.81 14.44
CA ASN A 353 -19.08 -3.41 15.20
C ASN A 353 -19.26 -4.40 16.35
N TYR A 354 -19.18 -3.96 17.60
CA TYR A 354 -19.19 -4.89 18.74
C TYR A 354 -20.51 -5.65 18.88
N SER A 355 -21.63 -5.07 18.46
CA SER A 355 -22.95 -5.72 18.44
C SER A 355 -23.07 -6.86 17.42
N SER A 356 -22.14 -6.97 16.47
CA SER A 356 -22.17 -7.96 15.38
C SER A 356 -20.76 -8.42 14.99
N ILE A 357 -19.87 -8.53 15.97
CA ILE A 357 -18.43 -8.77 15.76
C ILE A 357 -18.13 -10.08 15.01
N ASP A 358 -18.96 -11.12 15.16
CA ASP A 358 -18.86 -12.36 14.39
C ASP A 358 -18.84 -12.11 12.87
N SER A 359 -19.60 -11.11 12.41
CA SER A 359 -19.67 -10.76 10.98
C SER A 359 -18.36 -10.17 10.43
N ALA A 360 -17.45 -9.74 11.30
CA ALA A 360 -16.12 -9.23 10.94
C ALA A 360 -15.05 -10.33 10.95
N VAL A 361 -15.32 -11.50 11.56
CA VAL A 361 -14.36 -12.61 11.61
C VAL A 361 -14.16 -13.20 10.21
N ARG A 362 -12.90 -13.42 9.83
CA ARG A 362 -12.50 -13.98 8.54
C ARG A 362 -11.58 -15.17 8.75
N THR A 363 -11.65 -16.13 7.83
CA THR A 363 -10.68 -17.21 7.75
C THR A 363 -9.37 -16.67 7.19
N ARG A 364 -8.25 -17.18 7.71
CA ARG A 364 -6.93 -16.83 7.17
C ARG A 364 -6.80 -17.30 5.72
N PRO A 365 -6.16 -16.52 4.84
CA PRO A 365 -5.81 -17.01 3.50
C PRO A 365 -4.84 -18.18 3.61
N LEU A 366 -4.90 -19.12 2.66
CA LEU A 366 -3.97 -20.26 2.61
C LEU A 366 -2.52 -19.78 2.40
N PHE A 367 -2.32 -18.87 1.45
CA PHE A 367 -1.06 -18.19 1.19
C PHE A 367 -1.34 -16.70 0.95
N PRO A 368 -0.91 -15.79 1.83
CA PRO A 368 -1.28 -14.37 1.76
C PRO A 368 -0.49 -13.58 0.71
N ASP A 369 0.57 -14.17 0.15
CA ASP A 369 1.42 -13.58 -0.89
C ASP A 369 0.94 -13.90 -2.31
N LEU A 370 -0.25 -14.48 -2.45
CA LEU A 370 -0.93 -14.69 -3.71
C LEU A 370 -1.98 -13.61 -3.91
N GLU A 371 -1.82 -12.80 -4.95
CA GLU A 371 -2.76 -11.70 -5.26
C GLU A 371 -3.76 -12.12 -6.36
N ASP A 372 -3.30 -12.82 -7.39
CA ASP A 372 -4.10 -13.26 -8.54
C ASP A 372 -5.03 -14.45 -8.21
N GLU A 373 -6.31 -14.35 -8.58
CA GLU A 373 -7.32 -15.36 -8.28
C GLU A 373 -7.11 -16.68 -9.02
N GLU A 374 -6.66 -16.66 -10.28
CA GLU A 374 -6.37 -17.89 -11.02
C GLU A 374 -5.23 -18.66 -10.34
N LEU A 375 -4.19 -17.94 -9.93
CA LEU A 375 -3.06 -18.50 -9.23
C LEU A 375 -3.44 -19.01 -7.83
N LYS A 376 -4.28 -18.29 -7.08
CA LYS A 376 -4.81 -18.77 -5.79
C LYS A 376 -5.51 -20.12 -5.96
N GLN A 377 -6.42 -20.22 -6.93
CA GLN A 377 -7.14 -21.46 -7.23
C GLN A 377 -6.18 -22.58 -7.66
N ALA A 378 -5.18 -22.27 -8.49
CA ALA A 378 -4.19 -23.24 -8.93
C ALA A 378 -3.36 -23.78 -7.76
N VAL A 379 -2.83 -22.90 -6.92
CA VAL A 379 -2.05 -23.29 -5.76
C VAL A 379 -2.90 -24.05 -4.75
N GLN A 380 -4.14 -23.64 -4.50
CA GLN A 380 -5.06 -24.35 -3.62
C GLN A 380 -5.31 -25.78 -4.10
N ARG A 381 -5.67 -25.97 -5.39
CA ARG A 381 -5.91 -27.29 -5.97
C ARG A 381 -4.69 -28.20 -5.86
N LEU A 382 -3.48 -27.66 -6.05
CA LEU A 382 -2.24 -28.43 -5.93
C LEU A 382 -1.88 -28.71 -4.46
N TYR A 383 -2.22 -27.82 -3.54
CA TYR A 383 -2.01 -27.99 -2.11
C TYR A 383 -2.92 -29.08 -1.54
N GLU A 384 -4.21 -29.07 -1.89
CA GLU A 384 -5.19 -30.11 -1.51
C GLU A 384 -4.77 -31.50 -2.01
N ARG A 385 -4.08 -31.56 -3.15
CA ARG A 385 -3.49 -32.79 -3.71
C ARG A 385 -2.10 -33.12 -3.16
N SER A 386 -1.57 -32.35 -2.21
CA SER A 386 -0.24 -32.53 -1.62
C SER A 386 0.94 -32.44 -2.61
N ILE A 387 0.73 -31.79 -3.76
CA ILE A 387 1.74 -31.57 -4.82
C ILE A 387 2.66 -30.42 -4.43
N VAL A 388 2.08 -29.33 -3.91
CA VAL A 388 2.83 -28.16 -3.44
C VAL A 388 2.60 -27.93 -1.96
N THR A 389 3.57 -27.26 -1.33
CA THR A 389 3.48 -26.72 0.03
C THR A 389 4.00 -25.28 0.00
N GLY A 390 3.67 -24.51 1.04
CA GLY A 390 4.30 -23.22 1.30
C GLY A 390 5.61 -23.34 2.06
N TYR A 391 6.08 -22.19 2.54
CA TYR A 391 7.25 -22.03 3.39
C TYR A 391 6.83 -21.91 4.88
N PRO A 392 7.76 -22.12 5.83
CA PRO A 392 7.46 -22.00 7.27
C PRO A 392 6.93 -20.62 7.70
N ASP A 393 7.21 -19.58 6.91
CA ASP A 393 6.71 -18.21 7.11
C ASP A 393 5.27 -17.99 6.63
N GLY A 394 4.59 -19.04 6.15
CA GLY A 394 3.21 -19.01 5.66
C GLY A 394 3.05 -18.58 4.20
N THR A 395 4.14 -18.29 3.48
CA THR A 395 4.10 -17.82 2.07
C THR A 395 4.20 -18.95 1.05
N PHE A 396 3.78 -18.71 -0.20
CA PHE A 396 3.96 -19.62 -1.33
C PHE A 396 5.19 -19.28 -2.20
N ARG A 397 5.53 -17.99 -2.27
CA ARG A 397 6.57 -17.34 -3.07
C ARG A 397 6.41 -17.57 -4.57
N PRO A 398 5.32 -17.07 -5.19
CA PRO A 398 4.97 -17.41 -6.58
C PRO A 398 6.01 -16.95 -7.61
N ASN A 399 6.80 -15.94 -7.29
CA ASN A 399 7.79 -15.34 -8.19
C ASN A 399 9.19 -15.97 -8.06
N GLU A 400 9.42 -16.88 -7.13
CA GLU A 400 10.69 -17.61 -7.05
C GLU A 400 10.84 -18.56 -8.25
N LYS A 401 12.03 -18.53 -8.86
CA LYS A 401 12.39 -19.42 -9.97
C LYS A 401 12.48 -20.87 -9.49
N LEU A 402 11.98 -21.81 -10.29
CA LEU A 402 12.02 -23.22 -9.96
C LEU A 402 13.32 -23.88 -10.39
N LEU A 403 13.91 -24.63 -9.46
CA LEU A 403 15.00 -25.56 -9.74
C LEU A 403 14.44 -26.82 -10.41
N ARG A 404 15.25 -27.48 -11.24
CA ARG A 404 14.87 -28.71 -11.92
C ARG A 404 14.36 -29.80 -10.96
N ARG A 405 14.97 -29.91 -9.77
CA ARG A 405 14.48 -30.82 -8.70
C ARG A 405 13.11 -30.48 -8.14
N HIS A 406 12.76 -29.19 -8.09
CA HIS A 406 11.44 -28.79 -7.61
C HIS A 406 10.37 -29.15 -8.63
N ALA A 407 10.65 -28.94 -9.92
CA ALA A 407 9.75 -29.36 -10.99
C ALA A 407 9.56 -30.88 -11.05
N ALA A 408 10.66 -31.64 -10.92
CA ALA A 408 10.63 -33.11 -10.84
C ALA A 408 9.67 -33.59 -9.75
N ARG A 409 9.86 -33.10 -8.51
CA ARG A 409 9.01 -33.42 -7.37
C ARG A 409 7.53 -33.11 -7.62
N MET A 410 7.22 -31.95 -8.20
CA MET A 410 5.84 -31.58 -8.49
C MET A 410 5.19 -32.55 -9.48
N ILE A 411 5.89 -32.93 -10.55
CA ILE A 411 5.37 -33.83 -11.59
C ILE A 411 5.27 -35.28 -11.09
N VAL A 412 6.32 -35.77 -10.40
CA VAL A 412 6.33 -37.12 -9.80
C VAL A 412 5.17 -37.30 -8.82
N LYS A 413 4.95 -36.30 -7.96
CA LYS A 413 3.81 -36.30 -7.03
C LYS A 413 2.47 -36.24 -7.74
N GLU A 414 2.32 -35.38 -8.75
CA GLU A 414 1.07 -35.23 -9.49
C GLU A 414 0.67 -36.53 -10.20
N LEU A 415 1.64 -37.20 -10.81
CA LEU A 415 1.44 -38.47 -11.54
C LEU A 415 1.44 -39.71 -10.63
N GLY A 416 1.78 -39.57 -9.34
CA GLY A 416 1.90 -40.69 -8.41
C GLY A 416 2.98 -41.70 -8.80
N LEU A 417 4.04 -41.25 -9.47
CA LEU A 417 5.12 -42.13 -9.94
C LEU A 417 5.95 -42.64 -8.76
N LYS A 418 6.44 -43.86 -8.90
CA LYS A 418 7.33 -44.51 -7.94
C LYS A 418 8.60 -44.96 -8.64
N LEU A 419 9.69 -45.07 -7.89
CA LEU A 419 10.95 -45.56 -8.47
C LEU A 419 10.74 -47.02 -8.90
N PRO A 420 11.00 -47.37 -10.17
CA PRO A 420 10.91 -48.76 -10.62
C PRO A 420 11.87 -49.64 -9.82
N GLU A 421 11.43 -50.85 -9.49
CA GLU A 421 12.23 -51.80 -8.72
C GLU A 421 13.57 -52.09 -9.43
N GLY A 422 14.66 -52.03 -8.67
CA GLY A 422 16.01 -52.26 -9.21
C GLY A 422 16.57 -51.12 -10.07
N TYR A 423 15.86 -50.01 -10.25
CA TYR A 423 16.39 -48.87 -10.99
C TYR A 423 17.57 -48.23 -10.26
N GLN A 424 18.68 -48.05 -10.97
CA GLN A 424 19.85 -47.32 -10.50
C GLN A 424 19.98 -46.02 -11.30
N LEU A 425 20.13 -44.91 -10.58
CA LEU A 425 20.36 -43.60 -11.16
C LEU A 425 21.61 -43.65 -12.06
N LYS A 426 21.46 -43.20 -13.30
CA LYS A 426 22.55 -43.16 -14.30
C LYS A 426 23.26 -41.81 -14.30
N ALA A 427 22.54 -40.75 -13.94
CA ALA A 427 23.10 -39.40 -13.85
C ALA A 427 24.27 -39.33 -12.86
N THR A 428 25.31 -38.61 -13.29
CA THR A 428 26.59 -38.51 -12.55
C THR A 428 26.63 -37.37 -11.53
N ASP A 429 25.61 -36.53 -11.47
CA ASP A 429 25.56 -35.30 -10.68
C ASP A 429 24.58 -35.34 -9.50
N MET A 430 24.19 -36.54 -9.06
CA MET A 430 23.42 -36.78 -7.85
C MET A 430 23.79 -38.11 -7.18
N LYS A 431 23.63 -38.20 -5.86
CA LYS A 431 23.84 -39.41 -5.05
C LYS A 431 22.79 -39.53 -3.93
N PRO A 432 22.56 -40.74 -3.37
CA PRO A 432 21.67 -40.91 -2.23
C PRO A 432 21.99 -39.95 -1.08
N GLY A 433 20.97 -39.31 -0.52
CA GLY A 433 21.09 -38.28 0.51
C GLY A 433 21.12 -36.84 -0.03
N ASP A 434 21.35 -36.62 -1.33
CA ASP A 434 21.21 -35.30 -1.93
C ASP A 434 19.75 -34.82 -1.90
N ALA A 435 19.55 -33.51 -1.76
CA ALA A 435 18.22 -32.91 -1.74
C ALA A 435 17.43 -33.21 -3.03
N GLY A 436 16.30 -33.90 -2.88
CA GLY A 436 15.44 -34.30 -4.01
C GLY A 436 15.91 -35.53 -4.77
N TYR A 437 16.85 -36.33 -4.24
CA TYR A 437 17.38 -37.52 -4.89
C TYR A 437 16.29 -38.48 -5.40
N GLU A 438 15.33 -38.84 -4.56
CA GLU A 438 14.28 -39.80 -4.93
C GLU A 438 13.41 -39.29 -6.09
N ASP A 439 12.88 -38.08 -5.98
CA ASP A 439 12.07 -37.45 -7.04
C ASP A 439 12.83 -37.35 -8.37
N MET A 440 14.13 -37.06 -8.30
CA MET A 440 15.00 -36.94 -9.47
C MET A 440 15.34 -38.28 -10.09
N ALA A 441 15.55 -39.32 -9.30
CA ALA A 441 15.75 -40.68 -9.79
C ALA A 441 14.50 -41.22 -10.48
N ILE A 442 13.32 -40.93 -9.92
CA ILE A 442 12.05 -41.24 -10.58
C ILE A 442 11.94 -40.47 -11.89
N ALA A 443 12.20 -39.15 -11.89
CA ALA A 443 12.14 -38.36 -13.12
C ALA A 443 13.10 -38.86 -14.22
N GLU A 444 14.30 -39.34 -13.86
CA GLU A 444 15.22 -39.99 -14.82
C GLU A 444 14.68 -41.32 -15.32
N ALA A 445 14.15 -42.16 -14.42
CA ALA A 445 13.63 -43.48 -14.75
C ALA A 445 12.48 -43.43 -15.78
N TYR A 446 11.66 -42.39 -15.71
CA TYR A 446 10.56 -42.14 -16.65
C TYR A 446 10.95 -41.22 -17.82
N GLY A 447 12.23 -40.87 -17.97
CA GLY A 447 12.72 -40.05 -19.09
C GLY A 447 12.21 -38.59 -19.09
N LEU A 448 11.70 -38.12 -17.95
CA LEU A 448 11.13 -36.78 -17.83
C LEU A 448 12.22 -35.70 -17.82
N LEU A 449 13.32 -35.97 -17.13
CA LEU A 449 14.46 -35.08 -17.00
C LEU A 449 15.77 -35.83 -17.23
N GLY A 450 16.79 -35.08 -17.61
CA GLY A 450 18.13 -35.60 -17.88
C GLY A 450 18.59 -35.25 -19.28
N GLN A 451 19.87 -34.93 -19.41
CA GLN A 451 20.54 -34.70 -20.68
C GLN A 451 22.03 -34.99 -20.50
N ASP A 452 22.64 -35.72 -21.43
CA ASP A 452 24.07 -35.99 -21.44
C ASP A 452 24.60 -36.63 -20.15
N GLY A 453 23.82 -37.56 -19.57
CA GLY A 453 24.17 -38.25 -18.31
C GLY A 453 24.16 -37.34 -17.06
N ARG A 454 23.45 -36.22 -17.12
CA ARG A 454 23.31 -35.25 -16.03
C ARG A 454 21.87 -34.79 -15.87
N LEU A 455 21.45 -34.57 -14.63
CA LEU A 455 20.11 -34.10 -14.28
C LEU A 455 20.03 -32.61 -13.99
N ARG A 456 21.15 -32.03 -13.54
CA ARG A 456 21.32 -30.61 -13.20
C ARG A 456 20.31 -30.14 -12.15
N PRO A 457 20.18 -30.80 -10.98
CA PRO A 457 19.09 -30.58 -10.01
C PRO A 457 19.04 -29.16 -9.43
N ASN A 458 20.19 -28.47 -9.41
CA ASN A 458 20.38 -27.11 -8.88
C ASN A 458 20.33 -26.02 -9.95
N GLU A 459 20.07 -26.35 -11.21
CA GLU A 459 19.82 -25.35 -12.25
C GLU A 459 18.35 -24.97 -12.30
N TYR A 460 18.07 -23.72 -12.69
CA TYR A 460 16.71 -23.26 -12.92
C TYR A 460 16.15 -23.85 -14.21
N LEU A 461 14.86 -24.17 -14.21
CA LEU A 461 14.16 -24.71 -15.37
C LEU A 461 13.68 -23.56 -16.28
N THR A 462 14.05 -23.59 -17.56
CA THR A 462 13.52 -22.65 -18.56
C THR A 462 12.10 -23.02 -19.00
N ARG A 463 11.37 -22.06 -19.57
CA ARG A 463 10.02 -22.28 -20.10
C ARG A 463 10.00 -23.31 -21.24
N ALA A 464 10.99 -23.31 -22.13
CA ALA A 464 11.11 -24.33 -23.17
C ALA A 464 11.38 -25.74 -22.61
N GLN A 465 12.26 -25.85 -21.62
CA GLN A 465 12.52 -27.13 -20.95
C GLN A 465 11.29 -27.63 -20.19
N MET A 466 10.56 -26.73 -19.52
CA MET A 466 9.29 -27.07 -18.88
C MET A 466 8.28 -27.62 -19.89
N ALA A 467 8.16 -27.00 -21.07
CA ALA A 467 7.27 -27.50 -22.13
C ALA A 467 7.63 -28.91 -22.56
N ALA A 468 8.92 -29.17 -22.81
CA ALA A 468 9.39 -30.51 -23.17
C ALA A 468 9.10 -31.55 -22.09
N VAL A 469 9.30 -31.20 -20.82
CA VAL A 469 9.05 -32.09 -19.69
C VAL A 469 7.55 -32.39 -19.54
N LEU A 470 6.69 -31.39 -19.62
CA LEU A 470 5.24 -31.60 -19.53
C LEU A 470 4.72 -32.44 -20.69
N VAL A 471 5.16 -32.18 -21.92
CA VAL A 471 4.73 -32.96 -23.08
C VAL A 471 5.12 -34.45 -22.95
N ARG A 472 6.32 -34.75 -22.44
CA ARG A 472 6.70 -36.14 -22.13
C ARG A 472 5.87 -36.74 -21.01
N ALA A 473 5.70 -36.00 -19.91
CA ALA A 473 4.97 -36.46 -18.73
C ALA A 473 3.48 -36.75 -19.01
N TYR A 474 2.88 -36.00 -19.93
CA TYR A 474 1.45 -35.99 -20.22
C TYR A 474 1.14 -36.35 -21.68
N GLU A 475 2.00 -37.12 -22.34
CA GLU A 475 1.87 -37.45 -23.77
C GLU A 475 0.52 -38.10 -24.14
N ASN A 476 -0.04 -38.89 -23.23
CA ASN A 476 -1.34 -39.57 -23.40
C ASN A 476 -2.54 -38.65 -23.16
N LEU A 477 -2.30 -37.47 -22.58
CA LEU A 477 -3.33 -36.48 -22.28
C LEU A 477 -3.32 -35.31 -23.28
N TYR A 478 -2.15 -34.89 -23.73
CA TYR A 478 -2.01 -33.76 -24.64
C TYR A 478 -2.21 -34.15 -26.10
N GLN A 479 -3.06 -33.40 -26.78
CA GLN A 479 -3.28 -33.55 -28.22
C GLN A 479 -2.20 -32.80 -28.99
N LYS A 480 -1.68 -33.39 -30.07
CA LYS A 480 -0.77 -32.67 -30.96
C LYS A 480 -1.58 -31.72 -31.84
N PRO A 481 -1.12 -30.48 -32.06
CA PRO A 481 -1.83 -29.53 -32.91
C PRO A 481 -1.94 -30.05 -34.35
N ALA A 482 -3.12 -29.91 -34.95
CA ALA A 482 -3.29 -30.11 -36.38
C ALA A 482 -2.62 -28.98 -37.19
N VAL A 483 -2.61 -27.77 -36.63
CA VAL A 483 -1.93 -26.59 -37.17
C VAL A 483 -1.18 -25.91 -36.02
N ASN A 484 0.10 -25.63 -36.23
CA ASN A 484 0.91 -24.96 -35.22
C ASN A 484 0.46 -23.52 -35.00
N HIS A 485 0.54 -23.07 -33.75
CA HIS A 485 0.38 -21.68 -33.37
C HIS A 485 1.61 -20.85 -33.74
N SER A 486 1.43 -19.54 -33.86
CA SER A 486 2.52 -18.59 -34.08
C SER A 486 2.79 -17.80 -32.80
N PHE A 487 4.06 -17.76 -32.39
CA PHE A 487 4.55 -16.96 -31.27
C PHE A 487 5.54 -15.92 -31.78
N ALA A 488 5.49 -14.71 -31.22
CA ALA A 488 6.36 -13.62 -31.64
C ALA A 488 7.86 -13.91 -31.48
N ASP A 489 8.22 -14.85 -30.61
CA ASP A 489 9.59 -15.14 -30.18
C ASP A 489 9.99 -16.63 -30.25
N VAL A 490 9.22 -17.45 -30.98
CA VAL A 490 9.54 -18.87 -31.19
C VAL A 490 9.56 -19.18 -32.68
N ALA A 491 10.76 -19.25 -33.26
CA ALA A 491 10.94 -19.65 -34.65
C ALA A 491 10.63 -21.14 -34.86
N PRO A 492 10.16 -21.57 -36.06
CA PRO A 492 9.95 -22.99 -36.37
C PRO A 492 11.18 -23.89 -36.20
N SER A 493 12.39 -23.31 -36.27
CA SER A 493 13.66 -24.02 -36.04
C SER A 493 14.05 -24.14 -34.56
N PHE A 494 13.28 -23.54 -33.64
CA PHE A 494 13.58 -23.61 -32.22
C PHE A 494 13.40 -25.04 -31.72
N TRP A 495 14.33 -25.53 -30.90
CA TRP A 495 14.39 -26.96 -30.54
C TRP A 495 13.13 -27.49 -29.84
N ALA A 496 12.43 -26.64 -29.07
CA ALA A 496 11.20 -26.99 -28.35
C ALA A 496 9.93 -26.55 -29.10
N TYR A 497 10.02 -26.24 -30.40
CA TYR A 497 8.92 -25.66 -31.17
C TYR A 497 7.66 -26.52 -31.11
N GLN A 498 7.78 -27.85 -31.25
CA GLN A 498 6.63 -28.76 -31.24
C GLN A 498 5.99 -28.85 -29.85
N GLU A 499 6.79 -28.87 -28.80
CA GLU A 499 6.30 -29.00 -27.43
C GLU A 499 5.61 -27.72 -26.95
N ILE A 500 6.14 -26.55 -27.34
CA ILE A 500 5.50 -25.26 -27.08
C ILE A 500 4.14 -25.19 -27.79
N ASN A 501 4.07 -25.60 -29.06
CA ASN A 501 2.81 -25.64 -29.82
C ASN A 501 1.81 -26.65 -29.23
N THR A 502 2.29 -27.80 -28.76
CA THR A 502 1.47 -28.78 -28.05
C THR A 502 0.86 -28.17 -26.79
N LEU A 503 1.63 -27.47 -25.96
CA LEU A 503 1.07 -26.79 -24.78
C LEU A 503 0.02 -25.73 -25.14
N ALA A 504 0.22 -25.02 -26.25
CA ALA A 504 -0.66 -23.96 -26.70
C ALA A 504 -2.02 -24.49 -27.19
N ASP A 505 -1.98 -25.53 -28.03
CA ASP A 505 -3.17 -26.23 -28.54
C ASP A 505 -3.99 -26.83 -27.38
N ASN A 506 -3.28 -27.26 -26.34
CA ASN A 506 -3.90 -27.77 -25.13
C ASN A 506 -4.29 -26.69 -24.10
N GLN A 507 -4.16 -25.40 -24.42
CA GLN A 507 -4.46 -24.27 -23.53
C GLN A 507 -3.71 -24.31 -22.18
N ILE A 508 -2.58 -25.02 -22.12
CA ILE A 508 -1.72 -25.09 -20.93
C ILE A 508 -0.92 -23.79 -20.82
N THR A 509 -0.41 -23.28 -21.96
CA THR A 509 0.17 -21.94 -22.06
C THR A 509 -0.78 -21.00 -22.81
N VAL A 510 -0.90 -19.76 -22.31
CA VAL A 510 -1.74 -18.70 -22.91
C VAL A 510 -0.94 -17.44 -23.25
N ALA A 511 0.36 -17.42 -22.98
CA ALA A 511 1.21 -16.24 -23.16
C ALA A 511 1.80 -16.17 -24.58
N ASN A 512 1.77 -14.97 -25.17
CA ASN A 512 2.48 -14.61 -26.41
C ASN A 512 3.03 -13.17 -26.26
N PRO A 513 4.37 -12.94 -26.29
CA PRO A 513 5.46 -13.89 -26.55
C PRO A 513 5.55 -15.04 -25.52
N PHE A 514 6.05 -16.20 -25.94
CA PHE A 514 6.16 -17.39 -25.10
C PHE A 514 7.32 -17.29 -24.10
N ARG A 515 8.40 -16.58 -24.44
CA ARG A 515 9.63 -16.36 -23.67
C ARG A 515 10.37 -17.67 -23.34
N PRO A 516 10.80 -18.45 -24.35
CA PRO A 516 11.27 -19.82 -24.15
C PRO A 516 12.52 -19.94 -23.27
N ASN A 517 13.38 -18.93 -23.25
CA ASN A 517 14.64 -18.92 -22.50
C ASN A 517 14.52 -18.30 -21.09
N GLU A 518 13.36 -17.74 -20.73
CA GLU A 518 13.12 -17.27 -19.36
C GLU A 518 12.90 -18.46 -18.41
N TYR A 519 13.27 -18.27 -17.14
CA TYR A 519 13.05 -19.28 -16.11
C TYR A 519 11.60 -19.32 -15.66
N VAL A 520 11.08 -20.53 -15.44
CA VAL A 520 9.74 -20.75 -14.88
C VAL A 520 9.73 -20.42 -13.40
N THR A 521 8.73 -19.68 -12.96
CA THR A 521 8.48 -19.42 -11.53
C THR A 521 7.59 -20.49 -10.90
N ARG A 522 7.61 -20.58 -9.57
CA ARG A 522 6.73 -21.45 -8.77
C ARG A 522 5.26 -21.28 -9.14
N GLY A 523 4.81 -20.03 -9.28
CA GLY A 523 3.44 -19.71 -9.65
C GLY A 523 3.10 -20.12 -11.08
N GLN A 524 4.02 -19.90 -12.04
CA GLN A 524 3.81 -20.34 -13.42
C GLN A 524 3.67 -21.86 -13.53
N MET A 525 4.51 -22.63 -12.84
CA MET A 525 4.39 -24.09 -12.81
C MET A 525 3.07 -24.54 -12.16
N ALA A 526 2.62 -23.85 -11.12
CA ALA A 526 1.33 -24.14 -10.49
C ALA A 526 0.17 -23.97 -11.49
N LEU A 527 0.18 -22.87 -12.27
CA LEU A 527 -0.80 -22.63 -13.34
C LEU A 527 -0.75 -23.72 -14.43
N PHE A 528 0.44 -24.09 -14.90
CA PHE A 528 0.60 -25.14 -15.91
C PHE A 528 0.05 -26.50 -15.43
N LEU A 529 0.38 -26.90 -14.20
CA LEU A 529 -0.11 -28.16 -13.63
C LEU A 529 -1.62 -28.11 -13.37
N LYS A 530 -2.16 -27.00 -12.86
CA LYS A 530 -3.61 -26.88 -12.69
C LYS A 530 -4.35 -27.04 -14.02
N ARG A 531 -3.93 -26.33 -15.07
CA ARG A 531 -4.53 -26.44 -16.40
C ARG A 531 -4.41 -27.86 -16.97
N THR A 532 -3.31 -28.54 -16.69
CA THR A 532 -3.12 -29.95 -17.06
C THR A 532 -4.10 -30.87 -16.34
N ILE A 533 -4.24 -30.69 -15.03
CA ILE A 533 -5.16 -31.48 -14.21
C ILE A 533 -6.62 -31.23 -14.64
N ASP A 534 -6.98 -30.00 -14.98
CA ASP A 534 -8.32 -29.63 -15.44
C ASP A 534 -8.71 -30.30 -16.77
N LYS A 535 -7.73 -30.72 -17.59
CA LYS A 535 -7.98 -31.48 -18.82
C LYS A 535 -8.37 -32.92 -18.58
N ARG A 536 -8.08 -33.50 -17.41
CA ARG A 536 -8.55 -34.85 -17.11
C ARG A 536 -10.06 -34.79 -16.88
N PRO A 537 -10.86 -35.71 -17.45
CA PRO A 537 -12.26 -35.84 -17.09
C PRO A 537 -12.37 -35.93 -15.55
N ALA A 538 -13.38 -35.27 -14.98
CA ALA A 538 -13.69 -35.49 -13.57
C ALA A 538 -13.94 -37.01 -13.37
N PRO A 539 -13.39 -37.60 -12.30
CA PRO A 539 -13.55 -39.02 -12.02
C PRO A 539 -15.03 -39.42 -11.88
#